data_AF-A0A354QA43-F1
#
_entry.id   AF-A0A354QA43-F1
#
_cell.length_a   1.000
_cell.length_b   1.000
_cell.length_c   1.000
_cell.angle_alpha   90.00
_cell.angle_beta   90.00
_cell.angle_gamma   90.00
#
_symmetry.space_group_name_H-M   'P 1'
#
loop_
_entity.id
_entity.type
_entity.pdbx_description
1 polymer ?
#
loop_
_entity_poly.entity_id
_entity_poly.type
_entity_poly.pdbx_seq_one_letter_code
_entity_poly.pdbx_strand_id
1 'polypeptide(L)'
;GGTSTPETVLITEIGVRNLLAHFEIIDEKPLSCEDRGLPPTRLLHMPDSDCYLISNDAGIYETLIDLDETVKKGDAVGQVHFPEKLERQPVVYCAGRDGTLIGRTHKALVGIGDFLGMIAT
;
A
#
# COMPACT_ATOMS: atom_id res chain seq x y z
N GLY A 1 2.14 -7.02 4.76
CA GLY A 1 1.51 -8.29 4.36
C GLY A 1 0.12 -8.36 4.91
N GLY A 2 -0.69 -9.31 4.45
CA GLY A 2 -2.07 -9.53 4.93
C GLY A 2 -2.11 -10.16 6.33
N THR A 3 -1.39 -9.56 7.28
CA THR A 3 -1.36 -9.93 8.70
C THR A 3 -2.13 -8.89 9.48
N SER A 4 -2.88 -9.31 10.50
CA SER A 4 -3.57 -8.39 11.40
C SER A 4 -2.65 -7.94 12.53
N THR A 5 -2.71 -6.66 12.87
CA THR A 5 -2.24 -6.11 14.15
C THR A 5 -3.45 -5.74 15.02
N PRO A 6 -3.30 -5.65 16.36
CA PRO A 6 -4.36 -5.15 17.23
C PRO A 6 -4.91 -3.79 16.77
N GLU A 7 -4.05 -2.93 16.24
CA GLU A 7 -4.44 -1.64 15.67
C GLU A 7 -5.37 -1.78 14.45
N THR A 8 -5.00 -2.62 13.46
CA THR A 8 -5.85 -2.84 12.27
C THR A 8 -7.20 -3.48 12.60
N VAL A 9 -7.24 -4.33 13.63
CA VAL A 9 -8.48 -4.93 14.15
C VAL A 9 -9.34 -3.84 14.80
N LEU A 10 -8.76 -2.99 15.64
CA LEU A 10 -9.47 -1.89 16.29
C LEU A 10 -10.06 -0.90 15.26
N ILE A 11 -9.33 -0.58 14.20
CA ILE A 11 -9.84 0.25 13.09
C ILE A 11 -11.09 -0.40 12.48
N THR A 12 -11.06 -1.72 12.26
CA THR A 12 -12.18 -2.48 11.70
C THR A 12 -13.39 -2.48 12.63
N GLU A 13 -13.20 -2.77 13.92
CA GLU A 13 -14.27 -2.80 14.91
C GLU A 13 -14.98 -1.45 15.04
N ILE A 14 -14.21 -0.36 15.12
CA ILE A 14 -14.74 1.00 15.18
C ILE A 14 -15.48 1.34 13.88
N GLY A 15 -14.92 1.00 12.72
CA GLY A 15 -15.55 1.24 11.42
C GLY A 15 -16.91 0.53 11.30
N VAL A 16 -16.99 -0.74 11.71
CA VAL A 16 -18.25 -1.51 11.72
C VAL A 16 -19.27 -0.88 12.66
N ARG A 17 -18.88 -0.54 13.90
CA ARG A 17 -19.78 0.12 14.87
C ARG A 17 -20.27 1.48 14.37
N ASN A 18 -19.39 2.29 13.80
CA ASN A 18 -19.74 3.58 13.21
C ASN A 18 -20.78 3.43 12.09
N LEU A 19 -20.62 2.42 11.23
CA LEU A 19 -21.59 2.14 10.16
C LEU A 19 -22.95 1.73 10.73
N LEU A 20 -22.97 0.83 11.72
CA LEU A 20 -24.21 0.38 12.37
C LEU A 20 -24.93 1.52 13.10
N ALA A 21 -24.18 2.36 13.82
CA ALA A 21 -24.68 3.56 14.48
C ALA A 21 -25.23 4.58 13.48
N HIS A 22 -24.54 4.79 12.35
CA HIS A 22 -24.98 5.68 11.27
C HIS A 22 -26.33 5.25 10.67
N PHE A 23 -26.59 3.94 10.58
CA PHE A 23 -27.86 3.39 10.13
C PHE A 23 -28.88 3.14 11.25
N GLU A 24 -28.62 3.63 12.47
CA GLU A 24 -29.52 3.52 13.63
C GLU A 24 -29.86 2.06 14.00
N ILE A 25 -28.98 1.11 13.66
CA ILE A 25 -29.14 -0.32 14.01
C ILE A 25 -28.80 -0.55 15.49
N ILE A 26 -27.89 0.26 16.04
CA ILE A 26 -27.46 0.22 17.44
C ILE A 26 -27.58 1.61 18.07
N ASP A 27 -27.85 1.66 19.38
CA ASP A 27 -27.93 2.89 20.16
C ASP A 27 -26.54 3.35 20.63
N GLU A 28 -25.69 3.67 19.67
CA GLU A 28 -24.36 4.23 19.86
C GLU A 28 -24.18 5.45 18.94
N LYS A 29 -23.26 6.36 19.28
CA LYS A 29 -22.87 7.46 18.37
C LYS A 29 -21.61 7.07 17.60
N PRO A 30 -21.49 7.42 16.30
CA PRO A 30 -20.25 7.21 15.57
C PRO A 30 -19.06 7.92 16.23
N LEU A 31 -17.94 7.22 16.37
CA LEU A 31 -16.70 7.73 16.91
C LEU A 31 -15.78 8.20 15.77
N SER A 32 -15.60 9.50 15.63
CA SER A 32 -14.83 10.10 14.53
C SER A 32 -13.31 9.95 14.72
N CYS A 33 -12.54 10.28 13.67
CA CYS A 33 -11.08 10.41 13.80
C CYS A 33 -10.69 11.49 14.81
N GLU A 34 -11.41 12.61 14.85
CA GLU A 34 -11.17 13.72 15.78
C GLU A 34 -11.37 13.29 17.23
N ASP A 35 -12.45 12.57 17.53
CA ASP A 35 -12.74 12.04 18.87
C ASP A 35 -11.63 11.11 19.39
N ARG A 36 -10.87 10.51 18.47
CA ARG A 36 -9.76 9.59 18.75
C ARG A 36 -8.39 10.27 18.72
N GLY A 37 -8.34 11.58 18.46
CA GLY A 37 -7.08 12.32 18.30
C GLY A 37 -6.27 11.89 17.07
N LEU A 38 -6.93 11.38 16.03
CA LEU A 38 -6.32 10.89 14.79
C LEU A 38 -6.51 11.90 13.65
N PRO A 39 -5.61 11.91 12.65
CA PRO A 39 -5.80 12.71 11.45
C PRO A 39 -7.07 12.30 10.69
N PRO A 40 -7.68 13.21 9.91
CA PRO A 40 -8.87 12.90 9.13
C PRO A 40 -8.59 11.81 8.10
N THR A 41 -9.63 11.04 7.77
CA THR A 41 -9.58 10.07 6.66
C THR A 41 -9.20 10.77 5.36
N ARG A 42 -8.20 10.23 4.66
CA ARG A 42 -7.81 10.69 3.33
C ARG A 42 -8.56 9.89 2.27
N LEU A 43 -9.19 10.57 1.33
CA LEU A 43 -9.74 9.95 0.13
C LEU A 43 -8.66 9.95 -0.93
N LEU A 44 -8.26 8.76 -1.36
CA LEU A 44 -7.21 8.56 -2.35
C LEU A 44 -7.82 8.13 -3.68
N HIS A 45 -7.22 8.60 -4.77
CA HIS A 45 -7.69 8.38 -6.12
C HIS A 45 -6.66 7.61 -6.96
N MET A 46 -7.17 6.70 -7.79
CA MET A 46 -6.38 5.85 -8.69
C MET A 46 -7.00 5.82 -10.09
N PRO A 47 -6.66 6.79 -10.95
CA PRO A 47 -7.33 6.95 -12.24
C PRO A 47 -6.86 6.02 -13.35
N ASP A 48 -5.59 5.56 -13.32
CA ASP A 48 -4.93 5.03 -14.51
C ASP A 48 -3.91 3.91 -14.18
N SER A 49 -3.33 3.33 -15.23
CA SER A 49 -2.31 2.28 -15.13
C SER A 49 -1.00 2.76 -14.52
N ASP A 50 -0.71 4.06 -14.56
CA ASP A 50 0.55 4.63 -14.04
C ASP A 50 0.60 4.58 -12.51
N CYS A 51 -0.52 4.25 -11.86
CA CYS A 51 -0.59 3.91 -10.44
C CYS A 51 0.09 2.59 -10.09
N TYR A 52 0.35 1.68 -11.03
CA TYR A 52 0.78 0.31 -10.74
C TYR A 52 2.24 0.05 -11.14
N LEU A 53 2.97 -0.63 -10.27
CA LEU A 53 4.25 -1.25 -10.57
C LEU A 53 4.03 -2.74 -10.75
N ILE A 54 4.23 -3.23 -11.97
CA ILE A 54 4.12 -4.65 -12.34
C ILE A 54 5.50 -5.15 -12.73
N SER A 55 5.89 -6.31 -12.22
CA SER A 55 7.19 -6.89 -12.49
C SER A 55 7.31 -7.37 -13.93
N ASN A 56 8.39 -7.00 -14.59
CA ASN A 56 8.83 -7.60 -15.86
C ASN A 56 9.94 -8.65 -15.63
N ASP A 57 10.31 -8.89 -14.38
CA ASP A 57 11.40 -9.76 -13.98
C ASP A 57 10.92 -10.83 -12.97
N ALA A 58 11.59 -11.98 -12.97
CA ALA A 58 11.44 -12.99 -11.93
C ALA A 58 12.69 -12.97 -11.04
N GLY A 59 12.49 -12.86 -9.73
CA GLY A 59 13.59 -12.72 -8.77
C GLY A 59 13.14 -12.34 -7.37
N ILE A 60 14.05 -11.77 -6.60
CA ILE A 60 13.80 -11.29 -5.23
C ILE A 60 13.58 -9.79 -5.25
N TYR A 61 12.34 -9.37 -5.00
CA TYR A 61 11.98 -7.98 -4.85
C TYR A 61 12.39 -7.44 -3.46
N GLU A 62 13.27 -6.46 -3.48
CA GLU A 62 13.61 -5.61 -2.36
C GLU A 62 12.77 -4.34 -2.42
N THR A 63 12.09 -4.04 -1.32
CA THR A 63 11.36 -2.77 -1.20
C THR A 63 12.29 -1.68 -0.68
N LEU A 64 12.28 -0.51 -1.31
CA LEU A 64 13.18 0.61 -0.96
C LEU A 64 12.51 1.71 -0.15
N ILE A 65 11.17 1.74 -0.10
CA ILE A 65 10.36 2.70 0.68
C ILE A 65 9.22 1.99 1.40
N ASP A 66 8.75 2.57 2.49
CA ASP A 66 7.62 2.04 3.24
C ASP A 66 6.25 2.45 2.70
N LEU A 67 5.22 1.70 3.12
CA LEU A 67 3.84 2.11 2.90
C LEU A 67 3.61 3.48 3.55
N ASP A 68 2.71 4.26 2.97
CA ASP A 68 2.41 5.65 3.33
C ASP A 68 3.52 6.68 3.04
N GLU A 69 4.66 6.29 2.48
CA GLU A 69 5.67 7.24 1.99
C GLU A 69 5.24 7.92 0.68
N THR A 70 5.56 9.22 0.56
CA THR A 70 5.31 10.02 -0.63
C THR A 70 6.44 9.86 -1.66
N VAL A 71 6.08 9.76 -2.93
CA VAL A 71 7.00 9.63 -4.06
C VAL A 71 6.67 10.64 -5.15
N LYS A 72 7.70 11.02 -5.91
CA LYS A 72 7.56 11.69 -7.20
C LYS A 72 7.74 10.69 -8.33
N LYS A 73 7.20 11.01 -9.49
CA LYS A 73 7.43 10.26 -10.72
C LYS A 73 8.93 10.09 -10.96
N GLY A 74 9.36 8.84 -11.15
CA GLY A 74 10.75 8.47 -11.35
C GLY A 74 11.50 8.06 -10.08
N ASP A 75 10.95 8.31 -8.88
CA ASP A 75 11.57 7.87 -7.63
C ASP A 75 11.59 6.34 -7.54
N ALA A 76 12.69 5.78 -7.04
CA ALA A 76 12.84 4.34 -6.87
C ALA A 76 11.94 3.83 -5.73
N VAL A 77 11.11 2.83 -6.02
CA VAL A 77 10.18 2.23 -5.04
C VAL A 77 10.67 0.87 -4.58
N GLY A 78 11.34 0.14 -5.47
CA GLY A 78 11.88 -1.18 -5.21
C GLY A 78 12.83 -1.64 -6.29
N GLN A 79 13.46 -2.80 -6.09
CA GLN A 79 14.31 -3.42 -7.10
C GLN A 79 14.25 -4.94 -7.06
N VAL A 80 14.42 -5.58 -8.21
CA VAL A 80 14.45 -7.05 -8.32
C VAL A 80 15.89 -7.53 -8.48
N HIS A 81 16.31 -8.40 -7.56
CA HIS A 81 17.59 -9.10 -7.55
C HIS A 81 17.49 -10.48 -8.20
N PHE A 82 18.62 -10.98 -8.73
CA PHE A 82 18.69 -12.25 -9.45
C PHE A 82 19.69 -13.21 -8.79
N PRO A 83 19.28 -14.01 -7.78
CA PRO A 83 20.19 -14.93 -7.09
C PRO A 83 20.89 -15.95 -7.99
N GLU A 84 20.28 -16.29 -9.13
CA GLU A 84 20.84 -17.20 -10.13
C GLU A 84 21.93 -16.55 -11.01
N LYS A 85 22.08 -15.21 -10.96
CA LYS A 85 22.99 -14.41 -11.81
C LYS A 85 23.64 -13.30 -10.99
N LEU A 86 24.63 -13.64 -10.17
CA LEU A 86 25.24 -12.74 -9.18
C LEU A 86 25.90 -11.49 -9.79
N GLU A 87 26.35 -11.57 -11.04
CA GLU A 87 26.94 -10.46 -11.79
C GLU A 87 25.90 -9.49 -12.36
N ARG A 88 24.63 -9.92 -12.44
CA ARG A 88 23.55 -9.09 -12.96
C ARG A 88 23.13 -8.07 -11.90
N GLN A 89 23.21 -6.79 -12.27
CA GLN A 89 22.72 -5.71 -11.41
C GLN A 89 21.20 -5.80 -11.22
N PRO A 90 20.67 -5.39 -10.06
CA PRO A 90 19.24 -5.37 -9.80
C PRO A 90 18.50 -4.45 -10.79
N VAL A 91 17.26 -4.80 -11.13
CA VAL A 91 16.39 -3.94 -11.94
C VAL A 91 15.56 -3.07 -11.01
N VAL A 92 15.71 -1.75 -11.12
CA VAL A 92 14.97 -0.77 -10.30
C VAL A 92 13.60 -0.49 -10.91
N TYR A 93 12.57 -0.49 -10.06
CA TYR A 93 11.20 -0.13 -10.38
C TYR A 93 10.89 1.23 -9.78
N CYS A 94 10.60 2.19 -10.66
CA CYS A 94 10.34 3.58 -10.30
C CYS A 94 8.86 3.92 -10.36
N ALA A 95 8.45 4.87 -9.53
CA ALA A 95 7.11 5.44 -9.52
C ALA A 95 6.70 6.00 -10.89
N GLY A 96 5.54 5.57 -11.41
CA GLY A 96 4.98 6.07 -12.68
C GLY A 96 4.36 7.48 -12.57
N ARG A 97 4.08 7.91 -11.34
CA ARG A 97 3.38 9.15 -10.98
C ARG A 97 3.79 9.65 -9.60
N ASP A 98 3.43 10.90 -9.31
CA ASP A 98 3.49 11.45 -7.96
C ASP A 98 2.38 10.83 -7.10
N GLY A 99 2.61 10.71 -5.79
CA GLY A 99 1.58 10.27 -4.84
C GLY A 99 2.17 9.60 -3.60
N THR A 100 1.40 8.69 -3.01
CA THR A 100 1.77 7.90 -1.84
C THR A 100 1.71 6.41 -2.16
N LEU A 101 2.73 5.65 -1.73
CA LEU A 101 2.71 4.18 -1.86
C LEU A 101 1.68 3.60 -0.88
N ILE A 102 0.57 3.10 -1.41
CA ILE A 102 -0.55 2.59 -0.59
C ILE A 102 -0.71 1.07 -0.64
N GLY A 103 0.01 0.42 -1.54
CA GLY A 103 0.02 -1.04 -1.64
C GLY A 103 1.38 -1.51 -2.12
N ARG A 104 1.83 -2.66 -1.62
CA ARG A 104 3.04 -3.36 -2.09
C ARG A 104 2.87 -4.87 -1.99
N THR A 105 3.63 -5.61 -2.79
CA THR A 105 3.72 -7.06 -2.60
C THR A 105 4.20 -7.39 -1.20
N HIS A 106 3.66 -8.47 -0.64
CA HIS A 106 4.18 -9.03 0.60
C HIS A 106 5.30 -10.04 0.36
N LYS A 107 5.26 -10.75 -0.77
CA LYS A 107 6.23 -11.79 -1.07
C LYS A 107 7.46 -11.15 -1.69
N ALA A 108 8.63 -11.49 -1.16
CA ALA A 108 9.89 -11.09 -1.76
C ALA A 108 10.14 -11.83 -3.08
N LEU A 109 9.79 -13.12 -3.18
CA LEU A 109 9.88 -13.85 -4.45
C LEU A 109 8.75 -13.40 -5.39
N VAL A 110 9.11 -12.83 -6.53
CA VAL A 110 8.18 -12.32 -7.55
C VAL A 110 8.49 -12.93 -8.91
N GLY A 111 7.45 -13.07 -9.75
CA GLY A 111 7.52 -13.46 -11.15
C GLY A 111 7.12 -12.34 -12.10
N ILE A 112 7.26 -12.60 -13.40
CA ILE A 112 6.81 -11.70 -14.45
C ILE A 112 5.28 -11.57 -14.37
N GLY A 113 4.78 -10.32 -14.35
CA GLY A 113 3.37 -9.98 -14.21
C GLY A 113 2.90 -9.79 -12.76
N ASP A 114 3.75 -10.05 -11.76
CA ASP A 114 3.38 -9.86 -10.36
C ASP A 114 3.26 -8.36 -10.02
N PHE A 115 2.26 -8.03 -9.20
CA PHE A 115 2.11 -6.72 -8.61
C PHE A 115 3.24 -6.44 -7.62
N LEU A 116 3.92 -5.30 -7.75
CA LEU A 116 5.01 -4.87 -6.87
C LEU A 116 4.58 -3.74 -5.93
N GLY A 117 3.83 -2.77 -6.45
CA GLY A 117 3.48 -1.56 -5.73
C GLY A 117 2.38 -0.73 -6.38
N MET A 118 1.73 0.12 -5.59
CA MET A 118 0.63 0.98 -6.03
C MET A 118 0.74 2.38 -5.44
N ILE A 119 0.65 3.39 -6.29
CA ILE A 119 0.76 4.81 -5.92
C ILE A 119 -0.57 5.50 -6.19
N ALA A 120 -1.10 6.16 -5.16
CA ALA A 120 -2.34 6.93 -5.23
C ALA A 120 -2.13 8.37 -4.77
N THR A 121 -3.03 9.26 -5.20
CA THR A 121 -3.03 10.70 -4.87
C THR A 121 -4.30 11.10 -4.17
#